data_AF-A0A402B6L9-F1
#
_entry.id   AF-A0A402B6L9-F1
#
_cell.length_a   1.000
_cell.length_b   1.000
_cell.length_c   1.000
_cell.angle_alpha   90.00
_cell.angle_beta   90.00
_cell.angle_gamma   90.00
#
_symmetry.space_group_name_H-M   'P 1'
#
loop_
_entity.id
_entity.type
_entity.pdbx_description
1 polymer ?
#
loop_
_entity_poly.entity_id
_entity_poly.type
_entity_poly.pdbx_seq_one_letter_code
_entity_poly.pdbx_strand_id
1 'polypeptide(L)'
;MNILKNILATLKQPRNATITIAAVICVVLATLSYHLVSASPEQQLRAEVTPTAKVVPTPTPTLATPTKVNVKPTPTPLILPGQDRSKILGIAGEPGTNYASIPWIRLSHPSCGWGNLRGNVLKKTIQDYHHKGVRILFSICQSNSASLYDTAKFDDAASAYPDAVQCGNEQMKQDASVSFLYVPPDKFAKFYDLCERAIHKVRPSTPVILGSLDPHVAGADYQLLVNQASYLDQMQAAMNSSVHPGGNWNWRNQIIGLIDSWHNGWAGADNLNGLFDFWSQQFQLDKGQLGNHLWVIEGTGCFKGCGINTDSAYELAVSHILTLISDVNVARQYKVPFFYFSGRDFKDQGLVWPIGILDLQGRPKAIRQDLAPQARTLNLTCGNKTVNVSDQLQLLSRLYSGCALPDNYINILSS
;
A
#
# COMPACT_ATOMS: atom_id res chain seq x y z
N MET A 1 44.44 -43.02 -5.84
CA MET A 1 43.57 -43.78 -6.78
C MET A 1 42.31 -44.38 -6.15
N ASN A 2 42.30 -44.73 -4.85
CA ASN A 2 41.13 -45.34 -4.18
C ASN A 2 39.99 -44.36 -3.85
N ILE A 3 40.29 -43.08 -3.60
CA ILE A 3 39.27 -42.07 -3.27
C ILE A 3 38.36 -41.79 -4.47
N LEU A 4 38.94 -41.64 -5.67
CA LEU A 4 38.19 -41.37 -6.90
C LEU A 4 37.25 -42.53 -7.28
N LYS A 5 37.69 -43.78 -7.06
CA LYS A 5 36.86 -44.98 -7.29
C LYS A 5 35.66 -45.05 -6.33
N ASN A 6 35.84 -44.66 -5.07
CA ASN A 6 34.75 -44.65 -4.09
C ASN A 6 33.72 -43.55 -4.38
N ILE A 7 34.16 -42.37 -4.84
CA ILE A 7 33.25 -41.29 -5.26
C ILE A 7 32.43 -41.71 -6.49
N LEU A 8 33.06 -42.31 -7.49
CA LEU A 8 32.39 -42.82 -8.69
C LEU A 8 31.41 -43.96 -8.40
N ALA A 9 31.71 -44.84 -7.44
CA ALA A 9 30.79 -45.91 -7.03
C ALA A 9 29.55 -45.37 -6.30
N THR A 10 29.71 -44.31 -5.51
CA THR A 10 28.61 -43.67 -4.76
C THR A 10 27.65 -42.92 -5.68
N LEU A 11 28.15 -42.34 -6.79
CA LEU A 11 27.36 -41.62 -7.80
C LEU A 11 26.56 -42.52 -8.77
N LYS A 12 26.79 -43.84 -8.78
CA LYS A 12 26.05 -44.77 -9.65
C LYS A 12 24.63 -45.06 -9.18
N GLN A 13 24.29 -44.74 -7.93
CA GLN A 13 22.92 -44.85 -7.43
C GLN A 13 22.19 -43.52 -7.69
N PRO A 14 21.03 -43.53 -8.38
CA PRO A 14 20.34 -42.31 -8.79
C PRO A 14 20.00 -41.41 -7.60
N ARG A 15 19.62 -41.99 -6.46
CA ARG A 15 19.35 -41.27 -5.21
C ARG A 15 20.56 -40.50 -4.67
N ASN A 16 21.76 -41.06 -4.75
CA ASN A 16 22.98 -40.42 -4.24
C ASN A 16 23.50 -39.36 -5.21
N ALA A 17 23.30 -39.56 -6.52
CA ALA A 17 23.55 -38.53 -7.52
C ALA A 17 22.68 -37.30 -7.31
N THR A 18 21.38 -37.46 -7.05
CA THR A 18 20.47 -36.34 -6.76
C THR A 18 20.87 -35.57 -5.50
N ILE A 19 21.21 -36.26 -4.41
CA ILE A 19 21.65 -35.62 -3.16
C ILE A 19 22.96 -34.85 -3.37
N THR A 20 23.90 -35.42 -4.14
CA THR A 20 25.19 -34.77 -4.42
C THR A 20 25.01 -33.52 -5.27
N ILE A 21 24.15 -33.58 -6.30
CA ILE A 21 23.81 -32.43 -7.14
C ILE A 21 23.12 -31.34 -6.31
N ALA A 22 22.17 -31.70 -5.45
CA ALA A 22 21.49 -30.75 -4.56
C ALA A 22 22.47 -30.07 -3.60
N ALA A 23 23.40 -30.82 -3.00
CA ALA A 23 24.41 -30.27 -2.11
C ALA A 23 25.36 -29.30 -2.83
N VAL A 24 25.81 -29.63 -4.05
CA VAL A 24 26.64 -28.74 -4.87
C VAL A 24 25.88 -27.48 -5.25
N ILE A 25 24.61 -27.59 -5.66
CA ILE A 25 23.76 -26.43 -5.98
C ILE A 25 23.58 -25.53 -4.74
N CYS A 26 23.33 -26.09 -3.55
CA CYS A 26 23.22 -25.31 -2.31
C CYS A 26 24.52 -24.57 -1.98
N VAL A 27 25.68 -25.20 -2.16
CA VAL A 27 26.99 -24.56 -1.90
C VAL A 27 27.26 -23.43 -2.90
N VAL A 28 26.93 -23.64 -4.18
CA VAL A 28 27.07 -22.64 -5.25
C VAL A 28 26.13 -21.47 -5.01
N LEU A 29 24.87 -21.72 -4.64
CA LEU A 29 23.91 -20.67 -4.30
C LEU A 29 24.36 -19.88 -3.07
N ALA A 30 24.86 -20.54 -2.02
CA ALA A 30 25.37 -19.87 -0.83
C ALA A 30 26.60 -18.98 -1.13
N THR A 31 27.52 -19.42 -2.01
CA THR A 31 28.67 -18.60 -2.43
C THR A 31 28.26 -17.44 -3.33
N LEU A 32 27.30 -17.62 -4.24
CA LEU A 32 26.73 -16.54 -5.05
C LEU A 32 26.00 -15.49 -4.18
N SER A 33 25.22 -15.92 -3.20
CA SER A 33 24.58 -15.04 -2.22
C SER A 33 25.61 -14.28 -1.38
N TYR A 34 26.69 -14.93 -0.96
CA TYR A 34 27.78 -14.28 -0.23
C TYR A 34 28.48 -13.21 -1.08
N HIS A 35 28.77 -13.48 -2.36
CA HIS A 35 29.39 -12.50 -3.27
C HIS A 35 28.47 -11.33 -3.63
N LEU A 36 27.15 -11.55 -3.69
CA LEU A 36 26.18 -10.47 -3.92
C LEU A 36 25.99 -9.55 -2.70
N VAL A 37 26.20 -10.07 -1.48
CA VAL A 37 26.11 -9.28 -0.23
C VAL A 37 27.44 -8.59 0.10
N SER A 38 28.58 -9.19 -0.25
CA SER A 38 29.91 -8.63 0.02
C SER A 38 30.44 -7.69 -1.08
N ALA A 39 29.77 -7.60 -2.22
CA ALA A 39 30.01 -6.58 -3.25
C ALA A 39 29.15 -5.31 -3.02
N SER A 40 29.22 -4.75 -1.81
CA SER A 40 28.78 -3.36 -1.57
C SER A 40 29.98 -2.43 -1.76
N PRO A 41 29.89 -1.35 -2.56
CA PRO A 41 31.02 -0.46 -2.80
C PRO A 41 31.22 0.51 -1.62
N GLU A 42 31.78 -0.01 -0.52
CA GLU A 42 32.41 0.82 0.53
C GLU A 42 33.93 0.77 0.38
N GLN A 43 34.46 1.37 -0.70
CA GLN A 43 35.90 1.65 -0.77
C GLN A 43 36.23 2.66 -1.86
N GLN A 44 35.80 3.93 -1.70
CA GLN A 44 36.42 5.05 -2.41
C GLN A 44 36.08 6.41 -1.77
N LEU A 45 36.59 6.65 -0.56
CA LEU A 45 36.87 8.00 -0.07
C LEU A 45 38.26 7.96 0.58
N ARG A 46 39.30 7.88 -0.26
CA ARG A 46 40.66 8.22 0.15
C ARG A 46 40.71 9.72 0.39
N ALA A 47 41.04 10.10 1.62
CA ALA A 47 41.41 11.46 1.97
C ALA A 47 42.62 11.89 1.13
N GLU A 48 42.43 12.94 0.32
CA GLU A 48 43.52 13.64 -0.33
C GLU A 48 43.96 14.79 0.59
N VAL A 49 45.17 14.66 1.12
CA VAL A 49 45.81 15.64 2.01
C VAL A 49 46.33 16.79 1.15
N THR A 50 45.73 17.97 1.27
CA THR A 50 46.24 19.19 0.65
C THR A 50 47.30 19.87 1.55
N PRO A 51 48.42 20.39 1.03
CA PRO A 51 49.53 20.88 1.85
C PRO A 51 49.25 22.21 2.55
N THR A 52 49.86 22.36 3.72
CA THR A 52 49.87 23.50 4.63
C THR A 52 50.30 24.81 3.93
N ALA A 53 49.42 25.81 3.91
CA ALA A 53 49.75 27.17 3.52
C ALA A 53 49.91 28.09 4.76
N LYS A 54 50.91 28.97 4.67
CA LYS A 54 51.36 29.93 5.70
C LYS A 54 50.25 30.82 6.27
N VAL A 55 50.31 31.02 7.58
CA VAL A 55 49.52 32.01 8.33
C VAL A 55 49.87 33.43 7.86
N VAL A 56 48.87 34.14 7.33
CA VAL A 56 48.89 35.59 7.06
C VAL A 56 47.83 36.22 7.98
N PRO A 57 48.12 37.33 8.68
CA PRO A 57 47.21 37.91 9.67
C PRO A 57 45.90 38.41 9.03
N THR A 58 44.79 38.02 9.65
CA THR A 58 43.40 38.34 9.30
C THR A 58 43.12 39.85 9.43
N PRO A 59 42.66 40.55 8.38
CA PRO A 59 42.04 41.87 8.55
C PRO A 59 40.64 41.72 9.14
N THR A 60 40.35 42.55 10.14
CA THR A 60 39.05 42.68 10.82
C THR A 60 37.89 42.78 9.81
N PRO A 61 36.83 41.97 9.92
CA PRO A 61 35.68 42.07 9.03
C PRO A 61 34.90 43.37 9.29
N THR A 62 34.89 44.25 8.28
CA THR A 62 33.96 45.37 8.18
C THR A 62 32.54 44.82 7.97
N LEU A 63 31.58 45.26 8.79
CA LEU A 63 30.16 44.93 8.64
C LEU A 63 29.70 45.26 7.20
N ALA A 64 29.39 44.22 6.41
CA ALA A 64 28.66 44.41 5.18
C ALA A 64 27.19 44.71 5.51
N THR A 65 26.70 45.81 4.97
CA THR A 65 25.30 46.24 5.03
C THR A 65 24.38 45.10 4.60
N PRO A 66 23.29 44.78 5.33
CA PRO A 66 22.44 43.65 4.99
C PRO A 66 21.78 43.92 3.64
N THR A 67 22.21 43.17 2.62
CA THR A 67 21.47 43.06 1.37
C THR A 67 20.12 42.47 1.74
N LYS A 68 19.03 43.23 1.54
CA LYS A 68 17.66 42.70 1.66
C LYS A 68 17.52 41.58 0.64
N VAL A 69 17.81 40.34 1.05
CA VAL A 69 17.42 39.16 0.29
C VAL A 69 15.90 39.22 0.25
N ASN A 70 15.36 39.49 -0.93
CA ASN A 70 13.93 39.44 -1.18
C ASN A 70 13.53 37.96 -1.14
N VAL A 71 13.45 37.39 0.06
CA VAL A 71 12.96 36.03 0.28
C VAL A 71 11.49 36.08 -0.08
N LYS A 72 11.17 35.68 -1.31
CA LYS A 72 9.79 35.47 -1.73
C LYS A 72 9.15 34.56 -0.68
N PRO A 73 8.05 34.97 -0.02
CA PRO A 73 7.43 34.14 1.00
C PRO A 73 7.11 32.80 0.38
N THR A 74 7.55 31.73 1.03
CA THR A 74 7.17 30.37 0.62
C THR A 74 5.65 30.31 0.70
N PRO A 75 4.93 29.94 -0.38
CA PRO A 75 3.48 29.88 -0.34
C PRO A 75 3.05 28.97 0.81
N THR A 76 2.12 29.44 1.64
CA THR A 76 1.52 28.60 2.68
C THR A 76 0.91 27.36 2.02
N PRO A 77 1.20 26.14 2.50
CA PRO A 77 0.59 24.93 1.96
C PRO A 77 -0.93 25.01 1.96
N LEU A 78 -1.55 24.67 0.84
CA LEU A 78 -3.00 24.49 0.78
C LEU A 78 -3.39 23.26 1.60
N ILE A 79 -4.30 23.46 2.55
CA ILE A 79 -4.90 22.40 3.36
C ILE A 79 -6.38 22.35 3.01
N LEU A 80 -6.85 21.19 2.56
CA LEU A 80 -8.27 20.98 2.28
C LEU A 80 -9.05 20.82 3.59
N PRO A 81 -10.31 21.28 3.67
CA PRO A 81 -11.12 21.19 4.89
C PRO A 81 -11.34 19.74 5.31
N GLY A 82 -11.73 19.48 6.57
CA GLY A 82 -12.12 18.13 7.00
C GLY A 82 -13.26 17.57 6.14
N GLN A 83 -13.31 16.24 5.96
CA GLN A 83 -14.31 15.56 5.16
C GLN A 83 -14.96 14.42 5.96
N ASP A 84 -16.26 14.21 5.73
CA ASP A 84 -16.98 13.07 6.27
C ASP A 84 -16.33 11.76 5.80
N ARG A 85 -16.19 10.80 6.72
CA ARG A 85 -15.55 9.50 6.48
C ARG A 85 -16.24 8.73 5.36
N SER A 86 -17.56 8.84 5.22
CA SER A 86 -18.33 8.20 4.14
C SER A 86 -18.00 8.72 2.74
N LYS A 87 -17.24 9.82 2.65
CA LYS A 87 -16.80 10.42 1.39
C LYS A 87 -15.32 10.13 1.10
N ILE A 88 -14.64 9.36 1.96
CA ILE A 88 -13.23 8.97 1.74
C ILE A 88 -13.23 7.76 0.82
N LEU A 89 -13.30 8.05 -0.48
CA LEU A 89 -13.35 7.06 -1.55
C LEU A 89 -12.24 7.37 -2.55
N GLY A 90 -11.33 6.43 -2.75
CA GLY A 90 -10.09 6.69 -3.47
C GLY A 90 -9.56 5.53 -4.28
N ILE A 91 -8.32 5.69 -4.73
CA ILE A 91 -7.61 4.67 -5.49
C ILE A 91 -6.14 4.65 -5.11
N ALA A 92 -5.53 3.46 -5.06
CA ALA A 92 -4.09 3.32 -4.98
C ALA A 92 -3.47 3.72 -6.33
N GLY A 93 -2.87 4.90 -6.37
CA GLY A 93 -2.47 5.54 -7.62
C GLY A 93 -0.98 5.83 -7.71
N GLU A 94 -0.57 6.32 -8.88
CA GLU A 94 0.79 6.79 -9.12
C GLU A 94 0.87 8.32 -9.19
N PRO A 95 1.97 8.92 -8.73
CA PRO A 95 2.19 10.36 -8.85
C PRO A 95 2.05 10.85 -10.29
N GLY A 96 1.26 11.89 -10.49
CA GLY A 96 1.07 12.52 -11.80
C GLY A 96 0.04 11.84 -12.71
N THR A 97 -0.50 10.68 -12.32
CA THR A 97 -1.60 10.05 -13.07
C THR A 97 -2.91 10.78 -12.79
N ASN A 98 -3.68 11.01 -13.86
CA ASN A 98 -4.99 11.66 -13.78
C ASN A 98 -6.11 10.62 -13.62
N TYR A 99 -6.59 10.45 -12.39
CA TYR A 99 -7.78 9.66 -12.09
C TYR A 99 -9.00 10.58 -12.07
N ALA A 100 -9.51 10.90 -13.26
CA ALA A 100 -10.59 11.88 -13.40
C ALA A 100 -11.78 11.56 -12.49
N SER A 101 -12.22 12.55 -11.71
CA SER A 101 -13.35 12.46 -10.78
C SER A 101 -13.17 11.48 -9.59
N ILE A 102 -11.96 10.99 -9.34
CA ILE A 102 -11.64 10.26 -8.10
C ILE A 102 -11.18 11.27 -7.02
N PRO A 103 -11.84 11.34 -5.85
CA PRO A 103 -11.59 12.43 -4.90
C PRO A 103 -10.39 12.18 -3.97
N TRP A 104 -9.92 10.94 -3.85
CA TRP A 104 -8.76 10.58 -3.03
C TRP A 104 -7.77 9.71 -3.80
N ILE A 105 -6.47 10.00 -3.65
CA ILE A 105 -5.39 9.15 -4.16
C ILE A 105 -4.57 8.66 -2.98
N ARG A 106 -4.34 7.35 -2.92
CA ARG A 106 -3.31 6.78 -2.07
C ARG A 106 -1.99 6.78 -2.81
N LEU A 107 -1.00 7.44 -2.22
CA LEU A 107 0.39 7.50 -2.68
C LEU A 107 1.29 6.89 -1.60
N SER A 108 2.53 6.56 -1.96
CA SER A 108 3.44 5.86 -1.07
C SER A 108 4.83 6.48 -1.05
N HIS A 109 5.43 6.54 0.13
CA HIS A 109 6.83 6.87 0.33
C HIS A 109 7.73 5.79 -0.31
N PRO A 110 8.96 6.12 -0.76
CA PRO A 110 9.92 5.12 -1.25
C PRO A 110 10.30 4.01 -0.26
N SER A 111 9.87 4.08 1.00
CA SER A 111 10.00 2.93 1.91
C SER A 111 9.03 1.80 1.60
N CYS A 112 7.99 2.06 0.79
CA CYS A 112 6.99 1.09 0.35
C CYS A 112 7.30 0.44 -1.01
N GLY A 113 8.46 0.71 -1.60
CA GLY A 113 8.80 0.20 -2.93
C GLY A 113 9.71 1.16 -3.68
N TRP A 114 9.43 1.37 -4.96
CA TRP A 114 10.27 2.15 -5.84
C TRP A 114 9.81 3.61 -5.96
N GLY A 115 10.74 4.51 -6.27
CA GLY A 115 10.43 5.91 -6.58
C GLY A 115 11.21 6.92 -5.75
N ASN A 116 10.86 8.20 -5.90
CA ASN A 116 11.54 9.33 -5.27
C ASN A 116 10.57 10.32 -4.61
N LEU A 117 9.37 9.86 -4.24
CA LEU A 117 8.32 10.68 -3.65
C LEU A 117 8.65 11.06 -2.19
N ARG A 118 9.61 11.97 -2.05
CA ARG A 118 10.18 12.49 -0.80
C ARG A 118 10.59 13.96 -0.95
N GLY A 119 10.78 14.66 0.15
CA GLY A 119 11.23 16.05 0.18
C GLY A 119 10.34 16.98 -0.65
N ASN A 120 10.97 17.84 -1.46
CA ASN A 120 10.24 18.78 -2.30
C ASN A 120 9.38 18.11 -3.37
N VAL A 121 9.74 16.91 -3.84
CA VAL A 121 8.93 16.15 -4.80
C VAL A 121 7.61 15.74 -4.17
N LEU A 122 7.65 15.22 -2.94
CA LEU A 122 6.45 14.87 -2.18
C LEU A 122 5.57 16.10 -1.93
N LYS A 123 6.16 17.19 -1.39
CA LYS A 123 5.45 18.45 -1.11
C LYS A 123 4.74 18.99 -2.34
N LYS A 124 5.46 19.10 -3.45
CA LYS A 124 4.88 19.59 -4.71
C LYS A 124 3.77 18.67 -5.20
N THR A 125 3.99 17.36 -5.16
CA THR A 125 2.99 16.38 -5.62
C THR A 125 1.68 16.49 -4.84
N ILE A 126 1.73 16.53 -3.50
CA ILE A 126 0.53 16.66 -2.66
C ILE A 126 -0.18 17.99 -2.96
N GLN A 127 0.58 19.08 -3.05
CA GLN A 127 0.00 20.39 -3.37
C GLN A 127 -0.63 20.41 -4.76
N ASP A 128 -0.02 19.80 -5.77
CA ASP A 128 -0.58 19.71 -7.13
C ASP A 128 -1.92 18.95 -7.15
N TYR A 129 -2.10 17.94 -6.29
CA TYR A 129 -3.40 17.28 -6.09
C TYR A 129 -4.39 18.15 -5.33
N HIS A 130 -3.97 18.82 -4.24
CA HIS A 130 -4.83 19.72 -3.48
C HIS A 130 -5.38 20.87 -4.33
N HIS A 131 -4.58 21.44 -5.24
CA HIS A 131 -5.02 22.48 -6.17
C HIS A 131 -6.09 21.99 -7.16
N LYS A 132 -6.18 20.67 -7.38
CA LYS A 132 -7.24 20.02 -8.17
C LYS A 132 -8.43 19.58 -7.30
N GLY A 133 -8.41 19.87 -6.00
CA GLY A 133 -9.42 19.41 -5.04
C GLY A 133 -9.33 17.92 -4.71
N VAL A 134 -8.21 17.27 -5.02
CA VAL A 134 -7.97 15.84 -4.78
C VAL A 134 -7.16 15.68 -3.50
N ARG A 135 -7.58 14.73 -2.65
CA ARG A 135 -6.97 14.46 -1.34
C ARG A 135 -5.99 13.33 -1.36
N ILE A 136 -5.05 13.34 -0.42
CA ILE A 136 -3.97 12.36 -0.35
C ILE A 136 -4.02 11.55 0.93
N LEU A 137 -4.13 10.23 0.77
CA LEU A 137 -3.67 9.26 1.76
C LEU A 137 -2.20 8.92 1.45
N PHE A 138 -1.29 9.15 2.39
CA PHE A 138 0.13 8.89 2.18
C PHE A 138 0.62 7.71 3.02
N SER A 139 1.22 6.71 2.38
CA SER A 139 1.65 5.48 3.03
C SER A 139 3.15 5.48 3.31
N ILE A 140 3.53 5.09 4.52
CA ILE A 140 4.92 4.96 4.95
C ILE A 140 5.14 3.54 5.46
N CYS A 141 5.95 2.76 4.76
CA CYS A 141 6.16 1.36 5.12
C CYS A 141 7.31 1.18 6.09
N GLN A 142 7.16 0.17 6.94
CA GLN A 142 8.18 -0.33 7.84
C GLN A 142 9.31 -1.00 7.06
N SER A 143 10.54 -0.89 7.57
CA SER A 143 11.66 -1.70 7.10
C SER A 143 11.95 -2.79 8.12
N ASN A 144 12.45 -3.94 7.67
CA ASN A 144 12.88 -5.02 8.57
C ASN A 144 14.35 -4.87 9.01
N SER A 145 14.93 -3.68 8.87
CA SER A 145 16.36 -3.41 9.07
C SER A 145 16.59 -2.33 10.14
N ALA A 146 17.85 -1.90 10.30
CA ALA A 146 18.22 -0.85 11.25
C ALA A 146 17.51 0.49 10.99
N SER A 147 16.98 0.72 9.79
CA SER A 147 16.24 1.94 9.43
C SER A 147 14.78 1.96 9.87
N LEU A 148 14.30 0.94 10.59
CA LEU A 148 12.91 0.86 11.03
C LEU A 148 12.51 2.13 11.78
N TYR A 149 13.36 2.59 12.70
CA TYR A 149 13.12 3.77 13.53
C TYR A 149 13.71 5.08 12.98
N ASP A 150 14.17 5.11 11.74
CA ASP A 150 14.57 6.35 11.08
C ASP A 150 13.35 7.29 10.97
N THR A 151 13.39 8.42 11.67
CA THR A 151 12.29 9.38 11.75
C THR A 151 12.23 10.35 10.57
N ALA A 152 13.28 10.43 9.76
CA ALA A 152 13.35 11.39 8.66
C ALA A 152 12.18 11.23 7.67
N LYS A 153 11.78 9.98 7.41
CA LYS A 153 10.61 9.68 6.55
C LYS A 153 9.28 10.15 7.14
N PHE A 154 9.14 10.16 8.47
CA PHE A 154 7.93 10.62 9.13
C PHE A 154 7.83 12.13 9.13
N ASP A 155 8.93 12.83 9.41
CA ASP A 155 9.02 14.29 9.35
C ASP A 155 8.79 14.80 7.93
N ASP A 156 9.36 14.10 6.93
CA ASP A 156 9.14 14.42 5.51
C ASP A 156 7.65 14.34 5.15
N ALA A 157 7.00 13.23 5.48
CA ALA A 157 5.57 13.03 5.28
C ALA A 157 4.72 14.08 6.00
N ALA A 158 4.99 14.34 7.28
CA ALA A 158 4.27 15.34 8.07
C ALA A 158 4.36 16.74 7.43
N SER A 159 5.57 17.11 6.98
CA SER A 159 5.84 18.41 6.37
C SER A 159 5.25 18.60 4.97
N ALA A 160 4.72 17.53 4.37
CA ALA A 160 4.04 17.57 3.08
C ALA A 160 2.51 17.73 3.18
N TYR A 161 1.97 17.74 4.41
CA TYR A 161 0.55 18.00 4.70
C TYR A 161 -0.46 17.05 4.02
N PRO A 162 -0.26 15.71 4.03
CA PRO A 162 -1.28 14.78 3.54
C PRO A 162 -2.59 14.89 4.33
N ASP A 163 -3.71 14.45 3.73
CA ASP A 163 -5.02 14.42 4.38
C ASP A 163 -5.18 13.25 5.35
N ALA A 164 -4.45 12.15 5.12
CA ALA A 164 -4.35 10.99 6.01
C ALA A 164 -3.00 10.30 5.82
N VAL A 165 -2.54 9.56 6.83
CA VAL A 165 -1.27 8.81 6.77
C VAL A 165 -1.48 7.37 7.17
N GLN A 166 -0.99 6.44 6.35
CA GLN A 166 -0.89 5.02 6.70
C GLN A 166 0.52 4.72 7.21
N CYS A 167 0.63 4.29 8.47
CA CYS A 167 1.88 3.93 9.11
C CYS A 167 2.03 2.39 9.11
N GLY A 168 2.79 1.88 8.15
CA GLY A 168 3.04 0.46 7.92
C GLY A 168 2.14 -0.13 6.84
N ASN A 169 2.62 -1.15 6.13
CA ASN A 169 1.88 -1.87 5.08
C ASN A 169 2.23 -3.36 5.18
N GLU A 170 1.25 -4.23 5.37
CA GLU A 170 1.44 -5.69 5.40
C GLU A 170 2.45 -6.17 6.48
N GLN A 171 2.58 -5.42 7.58
CA GLN A 171 3.57 -5.69 8.64
C GLN A 171 3.39 -7.01 9.40
N MET A 172 2.25 -7.68 9.16
CA MET A 172 1.88 -8.94 9.81
C MET A 172 2.06 -10.15 8.91
N LYS A 173 2.48 -9.96 7.65
CA LYS A 173 2.59 -11.07 6.68
C LYS A 173 3.68 -12.06 7.07
N GLN A 174 3.32 -13.34 7.07
CA GLN A 174 4.23 -14.44 7.40
C GLN A 174 4.50 -15.36 6.21
N ASP A 175 3.86 -15.15 5.06
CA ASP A 175 4.10 -15.94 3.87
C ASP A 175 5.57 -15.87 3.46
N ALA A 176 6.14 -17.01 3.06
CA ALA A 176 7.56 -17.10 2.74
C ALA A 176 8.01 -16.07 1.69
N SER A 177 7.17 -15.78 0.68
CA SER A 177 7.46 -14.83 -0.41
C SER A 177 7.52 -13.37 0.02
N VAL A 178 6.91 -13.00 1.14
CA VAL A 178 6.77 -11.61 1.62
C VAL A 178 7.07 -11.45 3.11
N SER A 179 7.64 -12.49 3.74
CA SER A 179 8.04 -12.51 5.15
C SER A 179 9.01 -11.38 5.55
N PHE A 180 9.69 -10.77 4.58
CA PHE A 180 10.51 -9.59 4.79
C PHE A 180 9.70 -8.35 5.20
N LEU A 181 8.38 -8.32 4.99
CA LEU A 181 7.48 -7.27 5.44
C LEU A 181 7.13 -7.41 6.93
N TYR A 182 7.25 -8.62 7.50
CA TYR A 182 6.95 -8.89 8.89
C TYR A 182 7.79 -8.03 9.83
N VAL A 183 7.12 -7.43 10.80
CA VAL A 183 7.77 -6.79 11.94
C VAL A 183 7.15 -7.34 13.22
N PRO A 184 7.96 -7.75 14.22
CA PRO A 184 7.44 -8.15 15.52
C PRO A 184 6.55 -7.07 16.18
N PRO A 185 5.49 -7.43 16.93
CA PRO A 185 4.53 -6.47 17.48
C PRO A 185 5.16 -5.36 18.34
N ASP A 186 6.19 -5.68 19.12
CA ASP A 186 6.89 -4.73 19.98
C ASP A 186 7.67 -3.68 19.17
N LYS A 187 8.34 -4.11 18.10
CA LYS A 187 9.05 -3.23 17.18
C LYS A 187 8.08 -2.37 16.38
N PHE A 188 6.96 -2.96 15.95
CA PHE A 188 5.94 -2.23 15.21
C PHE A 188 5.21 -1.21 16.08
N ALA A 189 4.95 -1.51 17.37
CA ALA A 189 4.41 -0.54 18.32
C ALA A 189 5.25 0.76 18.37
N LYS A 190 6.58 0.61 18.49
CA LYS A 190 7.49 1.76 18.48
C LYS A 190 7.53 2.49 17.14
N PHE A 191 7.52 1.75 16.03
CA PHE A 191 7.45 2.34 14.69
C PHE A 191 6.18 3.18 14.50
N TYR A 192 5.03 2.62 14.86
CA TYR A 192 3.73 3.30 14.76
C TYR A 192 3.70 4.56 15.64
N ASP A 193 4.14 4.48 16.90
CA ASP A 193 4.21 5.64 17.81
C ASP A 193 5.05 6.78 17.24
N LEU A 194 6.23 6.48 16.68
CA LEU A 194 7.10 7.49 16.07
C LEU A 194 6.43 8.14 14.85
N CYS A 195 5.76 7.34 14.03
CA CYS A 195 5.03 7.82 12.86
C CYS A 195 3.87 8.72 13.28
N GLU A 196 2.97 8.25 14.15
CA GLU A 196 1.81 8.98 14.65
C GLU A 196 2.21 10.31 15.29
N ARG A 197 3.20 10.29 16.20
CA ARG A 197 3.69 11.50 16.88
C ARG A 197 4.24 12.54 15.90
N ALA A 198 5.00 12.12 14.89
CA ALA A 198 5.54 13.05 13.90
C ALA A 198 4.42 13.72 13.08
N ILE A 199 3.40 12.95 12.66
CA ILE A 199 2.24 13.49 11.95
C ILE A 199 1.45 14.45 12.85
N HIS A 200 1.10 14.02 14.07
CA HIS A 200 0.27 14.81 15.00
C HIS A 200 0.99 16.04 15.55
N LYS A 201 2.33 16.06 15.58
CA LYS A 201 3.11 17.25 15.91
C LYS A 201 2.87 18.39 14.91
N VAL A 202 2.60 18.07 13.64
CA VAL A 202 2.32 19.07 12.59
C VAL A 202 0.81 19.28 12.42
N ARG A 203 0.02 18.20 12.44
CA ARG A 203 -1.44 18.23 12.30
C ARG A 203 -2.12 17.25 13.27
N PRO A 204 -2.55 17.70 14.47
CA PRO A 204 -3.12 16.83 15.49
C PRO A 204 -4.38 16.06 15.09
N SER A 205 -5.13 16.56 14.09
CA SER A 205 -6.39 15.95 13.62
C SER A 205 -6.23 15.08 12.38
N THR A 206 -5.02 14.94 11.82
CA THR A 206 -4.79 14.08 10.66
C THR A 206 -5.02 12.62 11.05
N PRO A 207 -5.91 11.88 10.34
CA PRO A 207 -6.06 10.45 10.54
C PRO A 207 -4.73 9.73 10.32
N VAL A 208 -4.32 8.93 11.30
CA VAL A 208 -3.19 8.02 11.22
C VAL A 208 -3.75 6.60 11.27
N ILE A 209 -3.45 5.81 10.24
CA ILE A 209 -3.96 4.45 10.05
C ILE A 209 -2.87 3.48 10.49
N LEU A 210 -3.22 2.58 11.39
CA LEU A 210 -2.36 1.53 11.92
C LEU A 210 -2.25 0.40 10.92
N GLY A 211 -1.10 0.35 10.24
CA GLY A 211 -0.73 -0.70 9.30
C GLY A 211 -1.74 -0.94 8.19
N SER A 212 -1.49 -1.98 7.41
CA SER A 212 -2.55 -2.61 6.64
C SER A 212 -2.50 -4.13 6.80
N LEU A 213 -3.61 -4.69 7.24
CA LEU A 213 -3.80 -6.11 7.50
C LEU A 213 -4.23 -6.82 6.21
N ASP A 214 -3.50 -7.84 5.76
CA ASP A 214 -3.92 -8.72 4.66
C ASP A 214 -4.75 -9.86 5.24
N PRO A 215 -6.09 -9.82 5.13
CA PRO A 215 -6.95 -10.86 5.67
C PRO A 215 -6.81 -12.20 4.92
N HIS A 216 -6.18 -12.25 3.75
CA HIS A 216 -5.95 -13.43 2.90
C HIS A 216 -7.23 -14.14 2.41
N VAL A 217 -8.43 -13.54 2.46
CA VAL A 217 -9.67 -14.33 2.33
C VAL A 217 -10.33 -14.31 0.95
N ALA A 218 -10.20 -15.47 0.28
CA ALA A 218 -11.35 -16.17 -0.29
C ALA A 218 -11.61 -17.47 0.52
N GLY A 219 -12.71 -17.50 1.28
CA GLY A 219 -13.42 -18.73 1.68
C GLY A 219 -12.94 -19.63 2.81
N ALA A 220 -11.78 -19.46 3.48
CA ALA A 220 -11.36 -20.52 4.44
C ALA A 220 -10.59 -20.16 5.71
N ASP A 221 -10.16 -18.92 5.98
CA ASP A 221 -9.22 -18.74 7.10
C ASP A 221 -9.56 -17.63 8.10
N TYR A 222 -10.67 -17.85 8.83
CA TYR A 222 -10.99 -17.09 10.04
C TYR A 222 -9.83 -17.09 11.05
N GLN A 223 -8.96 -18.11 11.05
CA GLN A 223 -7.81 -18.17 11.94
C GLN A 223 -6.76 -17.10 11.60
N LEU A 224 -6.54 -16.79 10.31
CA LEU A 224 -5.66 -15.69 9.91
C LEU A 224 -6.17 -14.34 10.42
N LEU A 225 -7.48 -14.10 10.33
CA LEU A 225 -8.10 -12.89 10.89
C LEU A 225 -7.92 -12.80 12.42
N VAL A 226 -8.12 -13.92 13.13
CA VAL A 226 -7.87 -14.00 14.57
C VAL A 226 -6.40 -13.75 14.91
N ASN A 227 -5.45 -14.25 14.10
CA ASN A 227 -4.02 -14.02 14.29
C ASN A 227 -3.65 -12.54 14.13
N GLN A 228 -4.32 -11.80 13.25
CA GLN A 228 -4.14 -10.34 13.15
C GLN A 228 -4.63 -9.63 14.40
N ALA A 229 -5.81 -9.99 14.92
CA ALA A 229 -6.31 -9.44 16.18
C ALA A 229 -5.34 -9.74 17.34
N SER A 230 -4.81 -10.97 17.40
CA SER A 230 -3.79 -11.36 18.38
C SER A 230 -2.50 -10.56 18.26
N TYR A 231 -2.05 -10.26 17.03
CA TYR A 231 -0.90 -9.39 16.81
C TYR A 231 -1.17 -7.99 17.37
N LEU A 232 -2.35 -7.43 17.14
CA LEU A 232 -2.74 -6.12 17.65
C LEU A 232 -2.81 -6.09 19.18
N ASP A 233 -3.29 -7.17 19.81
CA ASP A 233 -3.26 -7.32 21.27
C ASP A 233 -1.82 -7.34 21.82
N GLN A 234 -0.90 -8.03 21.13
CA GLN A 234 0.53 -8.02 21.49
C GLN A 234 1.18 -6.65 21.30
N MET A 235 0.83 -5.95 20.21
CA MET A 235 1.29 -4.59 19.95
C MET A 235 0.78 -3.63 21.04
N GLN A 236 -0.48 -3.78 21.47
CA GLN A 236 -1.05 -3.01 22.58
C GLN A 236 -0.31 -3.27 23.89
N ALA A 237 -0.02 -4.53 24.21
CA ALA A 237 0.76 -4.86 25.39
C ALA A 237 2.13 -4.17 25.36
N ALA A 238 2.85 -4.26 24.24
CA ALA A 238 4.15 -3.60 24.07
C ALA A 238 4.06 -2.06 24.11
N MET A 239 3.00 -1.48 23.55
CA MET A 239 2.76 -0.05 23.61
C MET A 239 2.65 0.44 25.06
N ASN A 240 1.93 -0.30 25.92
CA ASN A 240 1.69 0.09 27.31
C ASN A 240 2.79 -0.35 28.28
N SER A 241 3.64 -1.33 27.93
CA SER A 241 4.73 -1.78 28.79
C SER A 241 6.07 -1.16 28.44
N SER A 242 6.33 -0.91 27.16
CA SER A 242 7.68 -0.63 26.65
C SER A 242 7.79 0.70 25.92
N VAL A 243 6.78 1.10 25.14
CA VAL A 243 6.80 2.38 24.40
C VAL A 243 6.35 3.52 25.31
N HIS A 244 5.23 3.34 26.00
CA HIS A 244 4.70 4.23 27.04
C HIS A 244 4.45 3.43 28.33
N PRO A 245 5.49 3.14 29.14
CA PRO A 245 5.33 2.36 30.36
C PRO A 245 4.25 2.94 31.28
N GLY A 246 3.24 2.13 31.63
CA GLY A 246 2.09 2.54 32.44
C GLY A 246 0.99 3.26 31.64
N GLY A 247 1.09 3.29 30.31
CA GLY A 247 0.09 3.84 29.41
C GLY A 247 -1.18 2.99 29.32
N ASN A 248 -2.18 3.55 28.63
CA ASN A 248 -3.50 2.95 28.41
C ASN A 248 -3.91 2.97 26.93
N TRP A 249 -2.93 2.94 26.02
CA TRP A 249 -3.18 2.87 24.59
C TRP A 249 -3.97 1.60 24.25
N ASN A 250 -4.93 1.73 23.35
CA ASN A 250 -5.80 0.63 22.92
C ASN A 250 -5.96 0.69 21.41
N TRP A 251 -5.65 -0.42 20.73
CA TRP A 251 -5.75 -0.49 19.27
C TRP A 251 -7.20 -0.35 18.79
N ARG A 252 -8.18 -0.74 19.60
CA ARG A 252 -9.61 -0.63 19.29
C ARG A 252 -10.09 0.82 19.19
N ASN A 253 -9.31 1.76 19.73
CA ASN A 253 -9.56 3.20 19.60
C ASN A 253 -8.84 3.82 18.39
N GLN A 254 -8.07 3.03 17.65
CA GLN A 254 -7.32 3.49 16.47
C GLN A 254 -8.10 3.20 15.19
N ILE A 255 -7.60 3.75 14.08
CA ILE A 255 -8.02 3.38 12.73
C ILE A 255 -7.10 2.27 12.23
N ILE A 256 -7.67 1.17 11.75
CA ILE A 256 -6.94 0.06 11.15
C ILE A 256 -7.12 0.08 9.63
N GLY A 257 -6.03 -0.17 8.90
CA GLY A 257 -6.08 -0.39 7.46
C GLY A 257 -6.31 -1.87 7.13
N LEU A 258 -7.18 -2.14 6.15
CA LEU A 258 -7.26 -3.43 5.47
C LEU A 258 -6.64 -3.30 4.07
N ILE A 259 -5.81 -4.25 3.70
CA ILE A 259 -5.17 -4.38 2.39
C ILE A 259 -5.46 -5.76 1.85
N ASP A 260 -5.15 -6.01 0.58
CA ASP A 260 -5.19 -7.36 0.02
C ASP A 260 -6.51 -8.06 0.31
N SER A 261 -7.59 -7.28 0.32
CA SER A 261 -8.94 -7.80 0.48
C SER A 261 -9.35 -8.35 -0.88
N TRP A 262 -8.68 -9.45 -1.27
CA TRP A 262 -8.75 -10.13 -2.54
C TRP A 262 -10.07 -10.87 -2.64
N HIS A 263 -11.09 -10.18 -3.11
CA HIS A 263 -12.41 -10.77 -3.15
C HIS A 263 -12.61 -11.52 -4.46
N ASN A 264 -13.08 -12.76 -4.33
CA ASN A 264 -13.57 -13.50 -5.47
C ASN A 264 -15.00 -13.04 -5.75
N GLY A 265 -15.19 -12.16 -6.74
CA GLY A 265 -16.51 -11.71 -7.18
C GLY A 265 -17.21 -12.72 -8.10
N TRP A 266 -16.57 -13.85 -8.41
CA TRP A 266 -17.15 -14.90 -9.25
C TRP A 266 -18.42 -15.46 -8.60
N ALA A 267 -19.46 -15.62 -9.42
CA ALA A 267 -20.81 -16.00 -8.96
C ALA A 267 -21.42 -15.09 -7.88
N GLY A 268 -20.92 -13.84 -7.72
CA GLY A 268 -21.50 -12.85 -6.81
C GLY A 268 -21.10 -13.00 -5.34
N ALA A 269 -19.97 -13.65 -5.04
CA ALA A 269 -19.47 -13.72 -3.67
C ALA A 269 -19.03 -12.34 -3.14
N ASP A 270 -19.48 -12.01 -1.93
CA ASP A 270 -19.20 -10.75 -1.23
C ASP A 270 -18.34 -11.02 0.00
N ASN A 271 -17.03 -11.06 -0.23
CA ASN A 271 -16.06 -11.33 0.82
C ASN A 271 -15.86 -10.12 1.74
N LEU A 272 -16.07 -8.89 1.25
CA LEU A 272 -15.87 -7.67 2.04
C LEU A 272 -16.87 -7.56 3.18
N ASN A 273 -18.14 -7.88 2.94
CA ASN A 273 -19.15 -7.84 3.98
C ASN A 273 -18.83 -8.84 5.11
N GLY A 274 -18.29 -10.02 4.78
CA GLY A 274 -17.83 -10.99 5.77
C GLY A 274 -16.62 -10.49 6.58
N LEU A 275 -15.69 -9.77 5.96
CA LEU A 275 -14.61 -9.09 6.69
C LEU A 275 -15.15 -8.04 7.65
N PHE A 276 -16.16 -7.27 7.23
CA PHE A 276 -16.82 -6.30 8.11
C PHE A 276 -17.54 -6.98 9.27
N ASP A 277 -18.16 -8.15 9.07
CA ASP A 277 -18.73 -8.94 10.17
C ASP A 277 -17.66 -9.28 11.22
N PHE A 278 -16.50 -9.80 10.80
CA PHE A 278 -15.39 -10.09 11.71
C PHE A 278 -14.92 -8.85 12.47
N TRP A 279 -14.62 -7.76 11.77
CA TRP A 279 -14.09 -6.56 12.40
C TRP A 279 -15.11 -5.88 13.31
N SER A 280 -16.40 -5.92 12.98
CA SER A 280 -17.46 -5.39 13.85
C SER A 280 -17.50 -6.13 15.20
N GLN A 281 -17.30 -7.45 15.19
CA GLN A 281 -17.20 -8.25 16.41
C GLN A 281 -15.95 -7.90 17.20
N GLN A 282 -14.80 -7.74 16.53
CA GLN A 282 -13.56 -7.32 17.20
C GLN A 282 -13.75 -5.97 17.91
N PHE A 283 -14.24 -4.95 17.20
CA PHE A 283 -14.44 -3.64 17.78
C PHE A 283 -15.66 -3.54 18.71
N GLN A 284 -16.51 -4.57 18.78
CA GLN A 284 -17.76 -4.60 19.57
C GLN A 284 -18.73 -3.48 19.21
N LEU A 285 -18.94 -3.25 17.91
CA LEU A 285 -19.77 -2.18 17.39
C LEU A 285 -20.57 -2.60 16.17
N ASP A 286 -21.62 -1.84 15.85
CA ASP A 286 -22.44 -2.09 14.67
C ASP A 286 -21.63 -1.85 13.38
N LYS A 287 -21.91 -2.61 12.32
CA LYS A 287 -21.20 -2.46 11.04
C LYS A 287 -21.31 -1.05 10.47
N GLY A 288 -22.42 -0.35 10.67
CA GLY A 288 -22.60 1.05 10.26
C GLY A 288 -21.68 2.04 10.99
N GLN A 289 -20.98 1.62 12.04
CA GLN A 289 -19.99 2.39 12.78
C GLN A 289 -18.54 2.03 12.42
N LEU A 290 -18.31 0.98 11.62
CA LEU A 290 -16.96 0.50 11.29
C LEU A 290 -16.10 1.55 10.61
N GLY A 291 -16.68 2.43 9.79
CA GLY A 291 -15.93 3.50 9.12
C GLY A 291 -15.19 4.44 10.09
N ASN A 292 -15.49 4.38 11.39
CA ASN A 292 -14.77 5.11 12.41
C ASN A 292 -13.42 4.50 12.82
N HIS A 293 -13.26 3.20 12.60
CA HIS A 293 -12.15 2.38 13.11
C HIS A 293 -11.46 1.56 12.02
N LEU A 294 -12.03 1.51 10.82
CA LEU A 294 -11.58 0.65 9.75
C LEU A 294 -11.61 1.40 8.43
N TRP A 295 -10.51 1.30 7.68
CA TRP A 295 -10.40 1.80 6.31
C TRP A 295 -9.96 0.64 5.42
N VAL A 296 -10.62 0.44 4.28
CA VAL A 296 -10.14 -0.47 3.23
C VAL A 296 -9.19 0.32 2.35
N ILE A 297 -7.91 0.03 2.46
CA ILE A 297 -6.81 0.77 1.84
C ILE A 297 -6.37 0.15 0.51
N GLU A 298 -6.68 -1.13 0.31
CA GLU A 298 -6.61 -1.83 -0.98
C GLU A 298 -7.75 -2.85 -1.10
N GLY A 299 -8.84 -2.46 -1.77
CA GLY A 299 -9.91 -3.37 -2.16
C GLY A 299 -9.87 -3.67 -3.64
N THR A 300 -9.87 -4.95 -4.03
CA THR A 300 -9.80 -5.35 -5.43
C THR A 300 -10.26 -6.78 -5.72
N GLY A 301 -10.57 -7.00 -7.00
CA GLY A 301 -10.74 -8.32 -7.57
C GLY A 301 -9.45 -9.12 -7.52
N CYS A 302 -9.56 -10.33 -6.97
CA CYS A 302 -8.43 -11.24 -6.98
C CYS A 302 -8.03 -11.65 -8.39
N PHE A 303 -6.72 -11.73 -8.66
CA PHE A 303 -6.18 -12.30 -9.89
C PHE A 303 -5.79 -13.77 -9.73
N LYS A 304 -5.08 -14.13 -8.66
CA LYS A 304 -4.49 -15.47 -8.47
C LYS A 304 -4.67 -15.97 -7.04
N GLY A 305 -4.87 -17.27 -6.87
CA GLY A 305 -4.88 -17.92 -5.54
C GLY A 305 -6.22 -17.92 -4.80
N CYS A 306 -7.30 -17.50 -5.47
CA CYS A 306 -8.63 -17.25 -4.88
C CYS A 306 -9.76 -18.02 -5.57
N GLY A 307 -9.43 -19.08 -6.29
CA GLY A 307 -10.43 -19.92 -6.98
C GLY A 307 -10.98 -19.33 -8.28
N ILE A 308 -10.28 -18.37 -8.89
CA ILE A 308 -10.54 -17.88 -10.25
C ILE A 308 -9.58 -18.59 -11.22
N ASN A 309 -10.10 -19.06 -12.36
CA ASN A 309 -9.30 -19.59 -13.45
C ASN A 309 -8.54 -18.47 -14.17
N THR A 310 -7.26 -18.32 -13.86
CA THR A 310 -6.37 -17.31 -14.46
C THR A 310 -6.17 -17.47 -15.96
N ASP A 311 -6.42 -18.67 -16.51
CA ASP A 311 -6.27 -18.94 -17.94
C ASP A 311 -7.53 -18.54 -18.73
N SER A 312 -8.63 -18.22 -18.04
CA SER A 312 -9.87 -17.73 -18.63
C SER A 312 -9.93 -16.21 -18.54
N ALA A 313 -9.61 -15.53 -19.65
CA ALA A 313 -9.73 -14.07 -19.74
C ALA A 313 -11.15 -13.57 -19.40
N TYR A 314 -12.17 -14.34 -19.81
CA TYR A 314 -13.57 -14.09 -19.49
C TYR A 314 -13.83 -14.14 -17.98
N GLU A 315 -13.45 -15.24 -17.32
CA GLU A 315 -13.72 -15.43 -15.89
C GLU A 315 -13.03 -14.36 -15.05
N LEU A 316 -11.78 -14.05 -15.41
CA LEU A 316 -11.00 -13.01 -14.78
C LEU A 316 -11.66 -11.63 -14.94
N ALA A 317 -12.04 -11.26 -16.16
CA ALA A 317 -12.65 -9.97 -16.44
C ALA A 317 -13.99 -9.78 -15.73
N VAL A 318 -14.84 -10.82 -15.72
CA VAL A 318 -16.14 -10.80 -15.04
C VAL A 318 -15.95 -10.72 -13.53
N SER A 319 -15.05 -11.52 -12.95
CA SER A 319 -14.80 -11.51 -11.50
C SER A 319 -14.29 -10.14 -11.05
N HIS A 320 -13.33 -9.54 -11.75
CA HIS A 320 -12.78 -8.23 -11.41
C HIS A 320 -13.81 -7.11 -11.42
N ILE A 321 -14.63 -7.02 -12.48
CA ILE A 321 -15.61 -5.94 -12.58
C ILE A 321 -16.75 -6.11 -11.57
N LEU A 322 -17.15 -7.35 -11.27
CA LEU A 322 -18.15 -7.64 -10.25
C LEU A 322 -17.62 -7.35 -8.84
N THR A 323 -16.37 -7.71 -8.54
CA THR A 323 -15.72 -7.36 -7.27
C THR A 323 -15.62 -5.84 -7.09
N LEU A 324 -15.19 -5.10 -8.13
CA LEU A 324 -15.15 -3.64 -8.08
C LEU A 324 -16.51 -3.06 -7.67
N ILE A 325 -17.59 -3.58 -8.26
CA ILE A 325 -18.95 -3.15 -7.94
C ILE A 325 -19.36 -3.54 -6.51
N SER A 326 -19.18 -4.80 -6.11
CA SER A 326 -19.62 -5.30 -4.80
C SER A 326 -18.89 -4.57 -3.68
N ASP A 327 -17.58 -4.42 -3.77
CA ASP A 327 -16.76 -3.80 -2.75
C ASP A 327 -17.14 -2.34 -2.53
N VAL A 328 -17.34 -1.59 -3.62
CA VAL A 328 -17.75 -0.19 -3.54
C VAL A 328 -19.15 -0.07 -2.93
N ASN A 329 -20.08 -0.95 -3.29
CA ASN A 329 -21.42 -0.94 -2.71
C ASN A 329 -21.40 -1.24 -1.20
N VAL A 330 -20.66 -2.27 -0.79
CA VAL A 330 -20.52 -2.68 0.62
C VAL A 330 -19.84 -1.59 1.44
N ALA A 331 -18.71 -1.06 0.96
CA ALA A 331 -18.01 0.03 1.64
C ALA A 331 -18.91 1.26 1.80
N ARG A 332 -19.69 1.62 0.78
CA ARG A 332 -20.63 2.75 0.84
C ARG A 332 -21.80 2.48 1.77
N GLN A 333 -22.35 1.26 1.77
CA GLN A 333 -23.44 0.86 2.67
C GLN A 333 -23.04 1.05 4.13
N TYR A 334 -21.84 0.62 4.51
CA TYR A 334 -21.33 0.71 5.88
C TYR A 334 -20.49 1.98 6.15
N LYS A 335 -20.41 2.89 5.17
CA LYS A 335 -19.68 4.16 5.25
C LYS A 335 -18.20 3.98 5.65
N VAL A 336 -17.61 2.87 5.24
CA VAL A 336 -16.20 2.56 5.45
C VAL A 336 -15.37 3.25 4.37
N PRO A 337 -14.34 4.05 4.73
CA PRO A 337 -13.39 4.58 3.75
C PRO A 337 -12.80 3.47 2.89
N PHE A 338 -12.72 3.72 1.57
CA PHE A 338 -12.36 2.67 0.61
C PHE A 338 -11.44 3.19 -0.48
N PHE A 339 -10.37 2.45 -0.75
CA PHE A 339 -9.41 2.71 -1.81
C PHE A 339 -9.31 1.49 -2.72
N TYR A 340 -9.71 1.66 -3.98
CA TYR A 340 -9.60 0.60 -4.97
C TYR A 340 -8.11 0.34 -5.28
N PHE A 341 -7.74 -0.93 -5.36
CA PHE A 341 -6.43 -1.35 -5.85
C PHE A 341 -6.60 -2.08 -7.20
N SER A 342 -5.79 -1.87 -8.23
CA SER A 342 -4.81 -0.80 -8.38
C SER A 342 -5.34 0.29 -9.33
N GLY A 343 -4.70 1.45 -9.31
CA GLY A 343 -4.95 2.49 -10.29
C GLY A 343 -4.51 2.11 -11.69
N ARG A 344 -3.53 1.22 -11.83
CA ARG A 344 -2.96 0.80 -13.11
C ARG A 344 -2.52 -0.65 -13.03
N ASP A 345 -2.66 -1.39 -14.13
CA ASP A 345 -1.99 -2.67 -14.29
C ASP A 345 -0.49 -2.48 -14.06
N PHE A 346 0.17 -3.49 -13.50
CA PHE A 346 1.60 -3.43 -13.20
C PHE A 346 2.27 -4.76 -13.46
N LYS A 347 3.61 -4.74 -13.47
CA LYS A 347 4.42 -5.96 -13.53
C LYS A 347 5.05 -6.19 -12.18
N ASP A 348 4.86 -7.38 -11.65
CA ASP A 348 5.55 -7.83 -10.44
C ASP A 348 5.90 -9.31 -10.55
N GLN A 349 7.08 -9.69 -10.04
CA GLN A 349 7.62 -11.05 -10.09
C GLN A 349 7.61 -11.69 -11.50
N GLY A 350 7.81 -10.88 -12.54
CA GLY A 350 7.83 -11.32 -13.93
C GLY A 350 6.44 -11.58 -14.54
N LEU A 351 5.36 -11.32 -13.80
CA LEU A 351 3.98 -11.46 -14.26
C LEU A 351 3.33 -10.09 -14.44
N VAL A 352 2.41 -10.00 -15.40
CA VAL A 352 1.50 -8.85 -15.51
C VAL A 352 0.33 -9.09 -14.57
N TRP A 353 0.04 -8.09 -13.74
CA TRP A 353 -1.11 -8.05 -12.83
C TRP A 353 -2.20 -7.19 -13.46
N PRO A 354 -3.25 -7.80 -14.06
CA PRO A 354 -4.26 -7.10 -14.86
C PRO A 354 -5.43 -6.58 -14.00
N ILE A 355 -5.14 -6.12 -12.79
CA ILE A 355 -6.13 -5.75 -11.76
C ILE A 355 -6.40 -4.24 -11.69
N GLY A 356 -5.68 -3.44 -12.49
CA GLY A 356 -5.85 -2.00 -12.51
C GLY A 356 -7.10 -1.58 -13.27
N ILE A 357 -7.62 -0.37 -12.99
CA ILE A 357 -8.66 0.25 -13.85
C ILE A 357 -8.08 0.92 -15.10
N LEU A 358 -6.77 1.13 -15.13
CA LEU A 358 -6.00 1.58 -16.28
C LEU A 358 -5.05 0.47 -16.74
N ASP A 359 -4.75 0.39 -18.03
CA ASP A 359 -3.77 -0.54 -18.59
C ASP A 359 -2.33 -0.13 -18.23
N LEU A 360 -1.33 -0.95 -18.57
CA LEU A 360 0.09 -0.68 -18.32
C LEU A 360 0.58 0.67 -18.90
N GLN A 361 -0.11 1.24 -19.90
CA GLN A 361 0.19 2.52 -20.53
C GLN A 361 -0.59 3.69 -19.90
N GLY A 362 -1.42 3.43 -18.89
CA GLY A 362 -2.23 4.44 -18.21
C GLY A 362 -3.52 4.81 -18.94
N ARG A 363 -4.00 3.97 -19.87
CA ARG A 363 -5.26 4.20 -20.59
C ARG A 363 -6.42 3.49 -19.89
N PRO A 364 -7.64 4.08 -19.84
CA PRO A 364 -8.80 3.43 -19.23
C PRO A 364 -9.10 2.07 -19.84
N LYS A 365 -9.32 1.06 -18.99
CA LYS A 365 -9.72 -0.29 -19.42
C LYS A 365 -11.21 -0.36 -19.67
N ALA A 366 -11.60 -1.15 -20.68
CA ALA A 366 -12.99 -1.46 -20.95
C ALA A 366 -13.67 -2.08 -19.70
N ILE A 367 -14.97 -1.84 -19.54
CA ILE A 367 -15.78 -2.47 -18.48
C ILE A 367 -15.53 -3.97 -18.40
N ARG A 368 -15.48 -4.63 -19.55
CA ARG A 368 -15.03 -6.02 -19.71
C ARG A 368 -13.66 -6.03 -20.38
N GLN A 369 -12.62 -6.22 -19.58
CA GLN A 369 -11.22 -6.10 -20.04
C GLN A 369 -10.77 -7.16 -21.03
N ASP A 370 -11.51 -8.26 -21.13
CA ASP A 370 -11.34 -9.31 -22.14
C ASP A 370 -11.96 -8.97 -23.50
N LEU A 371 -12.79 -7.92 -23.57
CA LEU A 371 -13.46 -7.48 -24.78
C LEU A 371 -12.88 -6.15 -25.30
N ALA A 372 -13.22 -5.83 -26.55
CA ALA A 372 -12.88 -4.53 -27.13
C ALA A 372 -13.49 -3.37 -26.32
N PRO A 373 -12.87 -2.17 -26.32
CA PRO A 373 -13.46 -0.98 -25.71
C PRO A 373 -14.91 -0.76 -26.15
N GLN A 374 -15.77 -0.36 -25.22
CA GLN A 374 -17.20 -0.12 -25.44
C GLN A 374 -18.05 -1.35 -25.84
N ALA A 375 -17.47 -2.56 -25.93
CA ALA A 375 -18.24 -3.79 -26.20
C ALA A 375 -19.27 -4.10 -25.10
N ARG A 376 -19.05 -3.57 -23.89
CA ARG A 376 -20.04 -3.47 -22.82
C ARG A 376 -20.07 -2.03 -22.31
N THR A 377 -21.26 -1.55 -22.03
CA THR A 377 -21.49 -0.28 -21.35
C THR A 377 -22.58 -0.47 -20.31
N LEU A 378 -22.61 0.39 -19.30
CA LEU A 378 -23.67 0.41 -18.29
C LEU A 378 -24.34 1.78 -18.29
N ASN A 379 -25.65 1.80 -18.15
CA ASN A 379 -26.43 3.03 -18.00
C ASN A 379 -26.76 3.21 -16.52
N LEU A 380 -26.01 4.06 -15.83
CA LEU A 380 -26.16 4.31 -14.41
C LEU A 380 -27.15 5.45 -14.17
N THR A 381 -27.92 5.35 -13.09
CA THR A 381 -28.81 6.43 -12.64
C THR A 381 -28.09 7.30 -11.62
N CYS A 382 -27.78 8.54 -12.00
CA CYS A 382 -27.09 9.53 -11.19
C CYS A 382 -28.07 10.66 -10.82
N GLY A 383 -28.80 10.49 -9.71
CA GLY A 383 -29.95 11.36 -9.39
C GLY A 383 -31.03 11.21 -10.46
N ASN A 384 -31.42 12.31 -11.10
CA ASN A 384 -32.46 12.31 -12.15
C ASN A 384 -31.92 12.09 -13.57
N LYS A 385 -30.62 11.80 -13.72
CA LYS A 385 -29.97 11.64 -15.03
C LYS A 385 -29.49 10.21 -15.22
N THR A 386 -29.60 9.71 -16.44
CA THR A 386 -28.93 8.48 -16.87
C THR A 386 -27.58 8.83 -17.48
N VAL A 387 -26.52 8.17 -17.03
CA VAL A 387 -25.15 8.35 -17.51
C VAL A 387 -24.64 7.03 -18.05
N ASN A 388 -24.27 7.00 -19.33
CA ASN A 388 -23.58 5.85 -19.92
C ASN A 388 -22.11 5.84 -19.45
N VAL A 389 -21.62 4.69 -19.00
CA VAL A 389 -20.22 4.44 -18.70
C VAL A 389 -19.68 3.31 -19.56
N SER A 390 -18.46 3.47 -20.07
CA SER A 390 -17.86 2.55 -21.04
C SER A 390 -16.48 2.02 -20.65
N ASP A 391 -15.93 2.53 -19.54
CA ASP A 391 -14.65 2.10 -18.97
C ASP A 391 -14.71 1.99 -17.44
N GLN A 392 -13.74 1.29 -16.86
CA GLN A 392 -13.69 1.00 -15.42
C GLN A 392 -13.47 2.25 -14.56
N LEU A 393 -12.75 3.26 -15.06
CA LEU A 393 -12.52 4.52 -14.36
C LEU A 393 -13.82 5.34 -14.25
N GLN A 394 -14.58 5.42 -15.35
CA GLN A 394 -15.91 6.02 -15.36
C GLN A 394 -16.83 5.27 -14.40
N LEU A 395 -16.86 3.94 -14.44
CA LEU A 395 -17.68 3.15 -13.51
C LEU A 395 -17.34 3.47 -12.05
N LEU A 396 -16.06 3.35 -11.65
CA LEU A 396 -15.62 3.58 -10.28
C LEU A 396 -15.99 5.00 -9.80
N SER A 397 -15.68 6.02 -10.60
CA SER A 397 -15.97 7.42 -10.26
C SER A 397 -17.48 7.71 -10.13
N ARG A 398 -18.32 7.06 -10.95
CA ARG A 398 -19.79 7.20 -10.86
C ARG A 398 -20.35 6.47 -9.65
N LEU A 399 -19.84 5.29 -9.31
CA LEU A 399 -20.22 4.58 -8.09
C LEU A 399 -19.84 5.39 -6.84
N TYR A 400 -18.65 5.98 -6.81
CA TYR A 400 -18.23 6.90 -5.74
C TYR A 400 -19.11 8.16 -5.64
N SER A 401 -19.59 8.65 -6.77
CA SER A 401 -20.52 9.80 -6.84
C SER A 401 -21.96 9.44 -6.44
N GLY A 402 -22.23 8.17 -6.13
CA GLY A 402 -23.54 7.73 -5.68
C GLY A 402 -24.53 7.34 -6.76
N CYS A 403 -24.06 7.12 -7.99
CA CYS A 403 -24.91 6.61 -9.06
C CYS A 403 -25.30 5.15 -8.79
N ALA A 404 -26.53 4.78 -9.15
CA ALA A 404 -27.06 3.43 -9.06
C ALA A 404 -26.80 2.65 -10.36
N LEU A 405 -26.54 1.34 -10.20
CA LEU A 405 -26.41 0.39 -11.29
C LEU A 405 -27.79 0.03 -11.88
N PRO A 406 -27.89 -0.36 -13.15
CA PRO A 406 -29.12 -0.94 -13.68
C PRO A 406 -29.37 -2.32 -13.06
N ASP A 407 -30.63 -2.69 -12.83
CA ASP A 407 -31.01 -3.94 -12.14
C ASP A 407 -30.43 -5.21 -12.77
N ASN A 408 -30.20 -5.19 -14.09
CA ASN A 408 -29.65 -6.31 -14.85
C ASN A 408 -28.13 -6.23 -15.09
N TYR A 409 -27.39 -5.41 -14.32
CA TYR A 409 -25.95 -5.19 -14.56
C TYR A 409 -25.14 -6.50 -14.54
N ILE A 410 -25.48 -7.45 -13.67
CA ILE A 410 -24.78 -8.76 -13.62
C ILE A 410 -24.89 -9.46 -14.98
N ASN A 411 -26.09 -9.56 -15.55
CA ASN A 411 -26.31 -10.18 -16.86
C ASN A 411 -25.58 -9.43 -17.98
N ILE A 412 -25.55 -8.10 -17.94
CA ILE A 412 -24.80 -7.30 -18.93
C ILE A 412 -23.31 -7.64 -18.84
N LEU A 413 -22.78 -7.71 -17.62
CA LEU A 413 -21.35 -7.93 -17.36
C LEU A 413 -20.93 -9.38 -17.54
N SER A 414 -21.81 -10.37 -17.38
CA SER A 414 -21.49 -11.79 -17.53
C SER A 414 -21.85 -12.36 -18.90
N SER A 415 -22.59 -11.64 -19.75
CA SER A 415 -22.90 -12.07 -21.12
C SER A 415 -21.74 -11.92 -22.10
#